data_AF-A0A2H3JBV2-F1
#
_entry.id   AF-A0A2H3JBV2-F1
#
_cell.length_a   1.000
_cell.length_b   1.000
_cell.length_c   1.000
_cell.angle_alpha   90.00
_cell.angle_beta   90.00
_cell.angle_gamma   90.00
#
_symmetry.space_group_name_H-M   'P 1'
#
loop_
_entity.id
_entity.type
_entity.pdbx_description
1 polymer ?
#
loop_
_entity_poly.entity_id
_entity_poly.type
_entity_poly.pdbx_seq_one_letter_code
_entity_poly.pdbx_strand_id
1 'polypeptide(L)'
;MSSSTSQIATAVALVATSLSVGYALGARSAAAKSSSKPGSADVPAQKRADEDEESDDEGDVADGDLSSVKPGFMEECKLVLVVRTDLNMTKGKIAAQHATLACYKALQQTNPQAKIALKVDSEDELLELEAMAKSLNLCARAIHDAGRTQIAAGSRTVLGIGPGPVELVNRVTGKLRLL
;
A
#
# COMPACT_ATOMS: atom_id res chain seq x y z
N MET A 1 8.79 -24.94 54.52
CA MET A 1 9.19 -24.05 53.40
C MET A 1 9.73 -24.81 52.18
N SER A 2 9.21 -26.02 51.87
CA SER A 2 9.80 -26.90 50.82
C SER A 2 9.05 -26.90 49.48
N SER A 3 7.82 -26.36 49.41
CA SER A 3 6.96 -26.50 48.22
C SER A 3 7.22 -25.45 47.12
N SER A 4 7.65 -24.23 47.48
CA SER A 4 7.85 -23.13 46.50
C SER A 4 9.12 -23.30 45.65
N THR A 5 10.17 -23.91 46.18
CA THR A 5 11.43 -24.09 45.45
C THR A 5 11.30 -25.09 44.31
N SER A 6 10.49 -26.14 44.50
CA SER A 6 10.23 -27.16 43.46
C SER A 6 9.41 -26.61 42.30
N GLN A 7 8.45 -25.71 42.55
CA GLN A 7 7.64 -25.04 41.53
C GLN A 7 8.47 -24.08 40.67
N ILE A 8 9.40 -23.37 41.30
CA ILE A 8 10.31 -22.46 40.59
C ILE A 8 11.29 -23.26 39.72
N ALA A 9 11.82 -24.38 40.24
CA ALA A 9 12.73 -25.24 39.49
C ALA A 9 12.07 -25.86 38.25
N THR A 10 10.82 -26.33 38.34
CA THR A 10 10.08 -26.85 37.18
C THR A 10 9.74 -25.76 36.16
N ALA A 11 9.36 -24.56 36.61
CA ALA A 11 9.08 -23.45 35.71
C ALA A 11 10.33 -23.02 34.90
N VAL A 12 11.49 -22.93 35.56
CA VAL A 12 12.76 -22.59 34.89
C VAL A 12 13.17 -23.67 33.89
N ALA A 13 12.97 -24.96 34.23
CA ALA A 13 13.27 -26.07 33.31
C ALA A 13 12.38 -26.05 32.05
N LEU A 14 11.09 -25.71 32.18
CA LEU A 14 10.17 -25.61 31.03
C LEU A 14 10.51 -24.43 30.11
N VAL A 15 10.92 -23.29 30.67
CA VAL A 15 11.34 -22.13 29.87
C VAL A 15 12.66 -22.41 29.16
N ALA A 16 13.64 -23.01 29.84
CA ALA A 16 14.93 -23.34 29.23
C ALA A 16 14.80 -24.37 28.09
N THR A 17 13.94 -25.37 28.25
CA THR A 17 13.71 -26.40 27.22
C THR A 17 12.97 -25.85 26.01
N SER A 18 11.93 -25.04 26.21
CA SER A 18 11.20 -24.41 25.10
C SER A 18 12.06 -23.42 24.30
N LEU A 19 12.90 -22.62 24.96
CA LEU A 19 13.87 -21.75 24.28
C LEU A 19 14.89 -22.55 23.46
N SER A 20 15.42 -23.64 24.03
CA SER A 20 16.44 -24.46 23.37
C SER A 20 15.90 -25.15 22.12
N VAL A 21 14.67 -25.70 22.20
CA VAL A 21 13.99 -26.32 21.06
C VAL A 21 13.65 -25.29 19.99
N GLY A 22 13.13 -24.12 20.40
CA GLY A 22 12.83 -23.01 19.50
C GLY A 22 14.08 -22.51 18.75
N TYR A 23 15.20 -22.35 19.47
CA TYR A 23 16.48 -21.95 18.87
C TYR A 23 17.01 -23.01 17.90
N ALA A 24 16.96 -24.29 18.26
CA ALA A 24 17.43 -25.37 17.38
C ALA A 24 16.58 -25.50 16.11
N LEU A 25 15.26 -25.35 16.20
CA LEU A 25 14.36 -25.41 15.05
C LEU A 25 14.51 -24.16 14.15
N GLY A 26 14.63 -22.98 14.76
CA GLY A 26 14.86 -21.72 14.06
C GLY A 26 16.21 -21.67 13.35
N ALA A 27 17.27 -22.15 14.00
CA ALA A 27 18.61 -22.22 13.42
C ALA A 27 18.69 -23.23 12.26
N ARG A 28 17.94 -24.34 12.32
CA ARG A 28 17.83 -25.31 11.21
C ARG A 28 17.11 -24.75 9.99
N SER A 29 16.11 -23.89 10.20
CA SER A 29 15.42 -23.19 9.10
C SER A 29 16.30 -22.12 8.45
N ALA A 30 17.14 -21.44 9.24
CA ALA A 30 18.11 -20.48 8.73
C ALA A 30 19.28 -21.14 7.95
N ALA A 31 19.71 -22.34 8.36
CA ALA A 31 20.78 -23.09 7.69
C ALA A 31 20.36 -23.72 6.35
N ALA A 32 19.06 -23.88 6.06
CA ALA A 32 18.56 -24.51 4.84
C ALA A 32 18.45 -23.57 3.62
N LYS A 33 18.78 -22.27 3.76
CA LYS A 33 18.57 -21.27 2.69
C LYS A 33 19.85 -20.74 2.02
N SER A 34 20.95 -21.51 2.06
CA SER A 34 22.23 -21.13 1.45
C SER A 34 22.79 -22.23 0.54
N SER A 35 22.79 -21.98 -0.79
CA SER A 35 23.50 -22.67 -1.91
C SER A 35 23.06 -24.12 -2.24
N SER A 36 22.83 -24.61 -3.47
CA SER A 36 23.40 -24.36 -4.82
C SER A 36 22.58 -25.06 -5.95
N LYS A 37 22.67 -24.57 -7.22
CA LYS A 37 22.33 -25.27 -8.51
C LYS A 37 23.45 -26.29 -8.89
N PRO A 38 23.38 -27.27 -9.88
CA PRO A 38 22.71 -27.27 -11.23
C PRO A 38 22.21 -28.65 -11.89
N GLY A 39 21.48 -28.57 -13.05
CA GLY A 39 21.35 -29.50 -14.25
C GLY A 39 20.72 -30.93 -14.14
N SER A 40 19.98 -31.57 -15.09
CA SER A 40 19.51 -31.33 -16.48
C SER A 40 18.47 -32.40 -16.99
N ALA A 41 17.63 -32.04 -17.99
CA ALA A 41 16.86 -32.82 -19.03
C ALA A 41 15.47 -33.48 -18.69
N ASP A 42 14.35 -33.43 -19.45
CA ASP A 42 13.92 -32.91 -20.79
C ASP A 42 12.36 -32.61 -20.76
N VAL A 43 11.84 -31.39 -21.08
CA VAL A 43 11.14 -30.88 -22.33
C VAL A 43 9.65 -31.33 -22.53
N PRO A 44 8.67 -30.55 -23.11
CA PRO A 44 8.62 -29.14 -23.60
C PRO A 44 7.43 -28.27 -23.06
N ALA A 45 7.56 -26.92 -23.04
CA ALA A 45 6.57 -25.97 -23.58
C ALA A 45 6.91 -24.49 -23.25
N GLN A 46 7.13 -23.71 -24.32
CA GLN A 46 6.99 -22.26 -24.50
C GLN A 46 7.83 -21.27 -23.64
N LYS A 47 8.84 -20.72 -24.34
CA LYS A 47 9.68 -19.57 -23.99
C LYS A 47 9.23 -18.36 -24.80
N ARG A 48 9.13 -17.21 -24.14
CA ARG A 48 9.35 -15.79 -24.55
C ARG A 48 8.60 -14.97 -23.48
N ALA A 49 9.23 -14.50 -22.40
CA ALA A 49 10.25 -13.44 -22.33
C ALA A 49 9.79 -12.19 -23.08
N ASP A 50 8.88 -11.46 -22.46
CA ASP A 50 8.74 -10.02 -22.66
C ASP A 50 8.98 -9.40 -21.28
N GLU A 51 10.21 -8.93 -21.09
CA GLU A 51 10.57 -7.92 -20.12
C GLU A 51 9.93 -6.62 -20.62
N ASP A 52 8.67 -6.38 -20.27
CA ASP A 52 8.04 -5.09 -20.57
C ASP A 52 8.64 -4.06 -19.61
N GLU A 53 9.56 -3.30 -20.19
CA GLU A 53 10.25 -2.15 -19.63
C GLU A 53 9.28 -1.21 -18.90
N GLU A 54 9.62 -0.89 -17.64
CA GLU A 54 9.10 0.28 -16.95
C GLU A 54 9.50 1.53 -17.74
N SER A 55 8.54 2.16 -18.41
CA SER A 55 8.69 3.49 -18.97
C SER A 55 7.32 4.04 -19.35
N ASP A 56 6.66 4.70 -18.41
CA ASP A 56 5.75 5.81 -18.71
C ASP A 56 6.08 6.94 -17.71
N ASP A 57 7.28 7.49 -17.88
CA ASP A 57 7.67 8.83 -17.40
C ASP A 57 6.91 9.86 -18.24
N GLU A 58 5.64 10.07 -17.95
CA GLU A 58 4.82 11.14 -18.52
C GLU A 58 4.32 12.02 -17.37
N GLY A 59 5.18 12.95 -16.97
CA GLY A 59 4.79 14.19 -16.31
C GLY A 59 4.10 14.03 -14.95
N ASP A 60 4.72 13.27 -14.05
CA ASP A 60 4.40 13.44 -12.64
C ASP A 60 4.74 14.85 -12.20
N VAL A 61 3.70 15.67 -12.02
CA VAL A 61 3.77 16.85 -11.18
C VAL A 61 4.41 16.41 -9.89
N ALA A 62 5.68 16.79 -9.72
CA ALA A 62 6.49 16.43 -8.56
C ALA A 62 5.65 16.71 -7.32
N ASP A 63 5.54 15.71 -6.46
CA ASP A 63 4.89 15.90 -5.18
C ASP A 63 5.53 17.13 -4.52
N GLY A 64 4.71 17.99 -3.90
CA GLY A 64 5.23 19.10 -3.10
C GLY A 64 6.15 18.59 -2.00
N ASP A 65 6.70 19.48 -1.17
CA ASP A 65 7.54 19.03 -0.05
C ASP A 65 6.69 18.24 0.97
N LEU A 66 6.57 16.92 0.76
CA LEU A 66 5.83 15.99 1.61
C LEU A 66 6.39 15.96 3.03
N SER A 67 7.62 16.45 3.24
CA SER A 67 8.24 16.55 4.56
C SER A 67 7.64 17.67 5.42
N SER A 68 6.94 18.62 4.79
CA SER A 68 6.27 19.74 5.47
C SER A 68 4.97 19.33 6.18
N VAL A 69 4.31 18.27 5.72
CA VAL A 69 3.08 17.75 6.33
C VAL A 69 3.42 16.51 7.14
N LYS A 70 3.98 16.74 8.33
CA LYS A 70 4.12 15.69 9.36
C LYS A 70 2.93 15.80 10.30
N PRO A 71 1.97 14.86 10.27
CA PRO A 71 0.90 14.88 11.25
C PRO A 71 1.50 14.78 12.66
N GLY A 72 0.92 15.53 13.60
CA GLY A 72 1.28 15.39 15.01
C GLY A 72 1.06 13.94 15.49
N PHE A 73 1.76 13.52 16.54
CA PHE A 73 1.64 12.14 17.08
C PHE A 73 0.20 11.75 17.45
N MET A 74 -0.65 12.73 17.75
CA MET A 74 -2.08 12.55 18.09
C MET A 74 -3.04 13.05 17.00
N GLU A 75 -2.55 13.48 15.85
CA GLU A 75 -3.40 14.05 14.79
C GLU A 75 -3.97 12.94 13.91
N GLU A 76 -5.30 12.88 13.83
CA GLU A 76 -5.98 11.86 13.05
C GLU A 76 -5.64 11.99 11.56
N CYS A 77 -5.21 10.88 10.98
CA CYS A 77 -4.87 10.80 9.56
C CYS A 77 -5.83 9.89 8.82
N LYS A 78 -6.22 10.33 7.63
CA LYS A 78 -7.04 9.53 6.72
C LYS A 78 -6.45 9.48 5.32
N LEU A 79 -6.81 8.42 4.61
CA LEU A 79 -6.58 8.25 3.18
C LEU A 79 -7.94 8.30 2.48
N VAL A 80 -8.04 9.11 1.44
CA VAL A 80 -9.23 9.22 0.60
C VAL A 80 -8.92 8.69 -0.79
N LEU A 81 -9.82 7.89 -1.35
CA LEU A 81 -9.80 7.42 -2.73
C LEU A 81 -10.97 8.06 -3.46
N VAL A 82 -10.69 8.92 -4.42
CA VAL A 82 -11.70 9.57 -5.25
C VAL A 82 -11.81 8.80 -6.57
N VAL A 83 -12.99 8.25 -6.84
CA VAL A 83 -13.23 7.34 -7.96
C VAL A 83 -14.08 8.03 -9.02
N ARG A 84 -13.66 7.93 -10.28
CA ARG A 84 -14.47 8.38 -11.43
C ARG A 84 -15.63 7.42 -11.69
N THR A 85 -16.85 7.94 -11.64
CA THR A 85 -18.06 7.13 -11.86
C THR A 85 -18.64 7.24 -13.27
N ASP A 86 -18.19 8.22 -14.06
CA ASP A 86 -18.47 8.37 -15.49
C ASP A 86 -17.94 7.21 -16.33
N LEU A 87 -16.96 6.48 -15.81
CA LEU A 87 -16.36 5.30 -16.44
C LEU A 87 -17.15 4.01 -16.22
N ASN A 88 -18.31 4.05 -15.54
CA ASN A 88 -19.17 2.89 -15.26
C ASN A 88 -18.41 1.68 -14.66
N MET A 89 -17.39 1.93 -13.83
CA MET A 89 -16.59 0.88 -13.23
C MET A 89 -17.45 -0.01 -12.31
N THR A 90 -17.33 -1.33 -12.48
CA THR A 90 -17.94 -2.27 -11.53
C THR A 90 -17.16 -2.27 -10.21
N LYS A 91 -17.84 -2.55 -9.10
CA LYS A 91 -17.25 -2.55 -7.74
C LYS A 91 -15.94 -3.36 -7.65
N GLY A 92 -15.84 -4.47 -8.39
CA GLY A 92 -14.64 -5.31 -8.43
C GLY A 92 -13.42 -4.66 -9.09
N LYS A 93 -13.62 -3.80 -10.11
CA LYS A 93 -12.52 -3.08 -10.78
C LYS A 93 -12.04 -1.91 -9.94
N ILE A 94 -12.93 -1.24 -9.22
CA ILE A 94 -12.59 -0.14 -8.30
C ILE A 94 -11.68 -0.65 -7.16
N ALA A 95 -12.00 -1.81 -6.58
CA ALA A 95 -11.21 -2.42 -5.51
C ALA A 95 -9.83 -2.94 -5.98
N ALA A 96 -9.70 -3.29 -7.26
CA ALA A 96 -8.46 -3.78 -7.84
C ALA A 96 -7.43 -2.67 -8.13
N GLN A 97 -7.86 -1.40 -8.13
CA GLN A 97 -6.96 -0.30 -8.42
C GLN A 97 -6.11 0.07 -7.20
N HIS A 98 -4.80 0.04 -7.42
CA HIS A 98 -3.75 0.19 -6.41
C HIS A 98 -3.59 1.62 -5.84
N ALA A 99 -4.62 2.48 -5.88
CA ALA A 99 -4.49 3.91 -5.54
C ALA A 99 -4.04 4.09 -4.10
N THR A 100 -4.54 3.22 -3.23
CA THR A 100 -4.07 3.09 -1.84
C THR A 100 -2.60 2.70 -1.75
N LEU A 101 -2.14 1.76 -2.57
CA LEU A 101 -0.77 1.25 -2.48
C LEU A 101 0.25 2.29 -2.96
N ALA A 102 -0.06 3.05 -4.01
CA ALA A 102 0.83 4.10 -4.50
C ALA A 102 0.99 5.21 -3.45
N CYS A 103 -0.12 5.72 -2.91
CA CYS A 103 -0.12 6.70 -1.81
C CYS A 103 0.54 6.15 -0.53
N TYR A 104 0.29 4.89 -0.19
CA TYR A 104 0.89 4.25 0.98
C TYR A 104 2.40 4.06 0.84
N LYS A 105 2.89 3.69 -0.35
CA LYS A 105 4.33 3.58 -0.62
C LYS A 105 5.04 4.93 -0.54
N ALA A 106 4.38 6.01 -0.97
CA ALA A 106 4.88 7.38 -0.82
C ALA A 106 4.97 7.78 0.66
N LEU A 107 4.08 7.25 1.50
CA LEU A 107 3.98 7.59 2.92
C LEU A 107 4.28 6.39 3.84
N GLN A 108 5.35 5.65 3.53
CA GLN A 108 5.82 4.40 4.15
C GLN A 108 5.81 4.29 5.69
N GLN A 109 5.51 5.36 6.42
CA GLN A 109 5.55 5.46 7.87
C GLN A 109 4.19 5.78 8.54
N THR A 110 3.15 6.11 7.77
CA THR A 110 1.84 6.46 8.32
C THR A 110 0.82 5.36 8.06
N ASN A 111 0.30 4.72 9.11
CA ASN A 111 -0.88 3.87 9.02
C ASN A 111 -2.13 4.76 9.10
N PRO A 112 -2.85 5.01 7.98
CA PRO A 112 -4.08 5.80 8.05
C PRO A 112 -5.11 5.05 8.89
N GLN A 113 -5.73 5.76 9.84
CA GLN A 113 -6.78 5.18 10.68
C GLN A 113 -8.05 4.90 9.86
N ALA A 114 -8.30 5.70 8.81
CA ALA A 114 -9.47 5.58 7.95
C ALA A 114 -9.10 5.59 6.45
N LYS A 115 -9.78 4.73 5.68
CA LYS A 115 -9.76 4.70 4.21
C LYS A 115 -11.17 4.98 3.71
N ILE A 116 -11.38 6.09 3.01
CA ILE A 116 -12.70 6.56 2.58
C ILE A 116 -12.76 6.61 1.06
N ALA A 117 -13.80 6.02 0.46
CA ALA A 117 -14.05 6.11 -0.98
C ALA A 117 -15.09 7.21 -1.28
N LEU A 118 -14.71 8.15 -2.15
CA LEU A 118 -15.55 9.23 -2.65
C LEU A 118 -15.69 9.11 -4.16
N LYS A 119 -16.64 9.85 -4.74
CA LYS A 119 -16.89 9.86 -6.19
C LYS A 119 -16.82 11.24 -6.81
N VAL A 120 -16.44 11.24 -8.08
CA VAL A 120 -16.49 12.36 -9.03
C VAL A 120 -17.03 11.86 -10.37
N ASP A 121 -17.53 12.79 -11.18
CA ASP A 121 -18.23 12.49 -12.42
C ASP A 121 -17.43 12.92 -13.67
N SER A 122 -16.19 13.37 -13.51
CA SER A 122 -15.33 13.77 -14.63
C SER A 122 -13.83 13.63 -14.34
N GLU A 123 -13.02 13.61 -15.40
CA GLU A 123 -11.55 13.67 -15.29
C GLU A 123 -11.04 15.03 -14.83
N ASP A 124 -11.66 16.11 -15.32
CA ASP A 124 -11.24 17.47 -14.99
C ASP A 124 -11.39 17.75 -13.49
N GLU A 125 -12.49 17.32 -12.88
CA GLU A 125 -12.68 17.43 -11.42
C GLU A 125 -11.62 16.64 -10.66
N LEU A 126 -11.23 15.46 -11.16
CA LEU A 126 -10.18 14.65 -10.56
C LEU A 126 -8.82 15.36 -10.61
N LEU A 127 -8.50 16.01 -11.74
CA LEU A 127 -7.28 16.79 -11.91
C LEU A 127 -7.24 18.04 -11.03
N GLU A 128 -8.36 18.74 -10.91
CA GLU A 128 -8.50 19.90 -10.02
C GLU A 128 -8.25 19.51 -8.55
N LEU A 129 -8.80 18.38 -8.11
CA LEU A 129 -8.58 17.86 -6.77
C LEU A 129 -7.12 17.45 -6.52
N GLU A 130 -6.47 16.84 -7.53
CA GLU A 130 -5.04 16.49 -7.46
C GLU A 130 -4.18 17.75 -7.28
N ALA A 131 -4.39 18.76 -8.13
CA ALA A 131 -3.67 20.03 -8.05
C ALA A 131 -3.91 20.74 -6.71
N MET A 132 -5.14 20.75 -6.22
CA MET A 132 -5.49 21.34 -4.93
C MET A 132 -4.79 20.60 -3.78
N ALA A 133 -4.79 19.27 -3.77
CA ALA A 133 -4.13 18.49 -2.75
C ALA A 133 -2.61 18.71 -2.75
N LYS A 134 -1.98 18.72 -3.93
CA LYS A 134 -0.54 19.00 -4.08
C LYS A 134 -0.18 20.41 -3.61
N SER A 135 -1.04 21.41 -3.86
CA SER A 135 -0.83 22.78 -3.36
C SER A 135 -0.87 22.90 -1.83
N LEU A 136 -1.50 21.94 -1.15
CA LEU A 136 -1.54 21.82 0.30
C LEU A 136 -0.44 20.89 0.84
N ASN A 137 0.53 20.50 -0.01
CA ASN A 137 1.59 19.54 0.29
C ASN A 137 1.07 18.17 0.76
N LEU A 138 -0.13 17.78 0.34
CA LEU A 138 -0.65 16.43 0.55
C LEU A 138 -0.12 15.50 -0.55
N CYS A 139 0.21 14.27 -0.19
CA CYS A 139 0.44 13.21 -1.15
C CYS A 139 -0.85 12.98 -1.96
N ALA A 140 -0.80 13.20 -3.27
CA ALA A 140 -1.94 12.99 -4.15
C ALA A 140 -1.49 12.32 -5.45
N ARG A 141 -2.06 11.16 -5.75
CA ARG A 141 -1.63 10.28 -6.84
C ARG A 141 -2.81 9.80 -7.66
N ALA A 142 -2.89 10.21 -8.91
CA ALA A 142 -3.81 9.63 -9.87
C ALA A 142 -3.31 8.25 -10.33
N ILE A 143 -4.24 7.33 -10.55
CA ILE A 143 -4.00 6.03 -11.18
C ILE A 143 -4.59 6.04 -12.57
N HIS A 144 -3.82 5.47 -13.49
CA HIS A 144 -4.20 5.25 -14.86
C HIS A 144 -4.57 3.78 -15.07
N ASP A 145 -5.59 3.53 -15.87
CA ASP A 145 -5.94 2.16 -16.27
C ASP A 145 -4.88 1.62 -17.23
N ALA A 146 -4.29 0.47 -16.91
CA ALA A 146 -3.27 -0.18 -17.72
C ALA A 146 -3.82 -0.84 -19.01
N GLY A 147 -5.07 -0.55 -19.41
CA GLY A 147 -5.70 -1.13 -20.59
C GLY A 147 -6.10 -2.60 -20.43
N ARG A 148 -6.01 -3.16 -19.21
CA ARG A 148 -6.47 -4.52 -18.89
C ARG A 148 -7.97 -4.58 -18.57
N THR A 149 -8.64 -3.43 -18.60
CA THR A 149 -10.07 -3.32 -18.37
C THR A 149 -10.81 -2.84 -19.62
N GLN A 150 -12.09 -2.50 -19.46
CA GLN A 150 -12.94 -1.98 -20.55
C GLN A 150 -12.78 -0.46 -20.72
N ILE A 151 -11.96 0.17 -19.88
CA ILE A 151 -11.63 1.59 -19.93
C ILE A 151 -10.47 1.80 -20.90
N ALA A 152 -10.43 2.94 -21.58
CA ALA A 152 -9.31 3.28 -22.45
C ALA A 152 -7.99 3.28 -21.66
N ALA A 153 -6.97 2.62 -22.20
CA ALA A 153 -5.64 2.61 -21.61
C ALA A 153 -5.15 4.04 -21.38
N GLY A 154 -4.50 4.29 -20.24
CA GLY A 154 -4.05 5.62 -19.85
C GLY A 154 -5.15 6.54 -19.30
N SER A 155 -6.40 6.08 -19.17
CA SER A 155 -7.43 6.90 -18.52
C SER A 155 -7.15 7.00 -17.03
N ARG A 156 -7.18 8.21 -16.46
CA ARG A 156 -7.17 8.40 -15.01
C ARG A 156 -8.48 7.86 -14.43
N THR A 157 -8.43 6.95 -13.48
CA THR A 157 -9.62 6.27 -12.94
C THR A 157 -9.86 6.58 -11.46
N VAL A 158 -8.79 6.64 -10.67
CA VAL A 158 -8.87 6.86 -9.22
C VAL A 158 -7.75 7.81 -8.79
N LEU A 159 -8.07 8.76 -7.92
CA LEU A 159 -7.11 9.62 -7.24
C LEU A 159 -7.01 9.22 -5.77
N GLY A 160 -5.82 8.87 -5.31
CA GLY A 160 -5.55 8.73 -3.88
C GLY A 160 -5.07 10.06 -3.30
N ILE A 161 -5.58 10.45 -2.12
CA ILE A 161 -5.17 11.65 -1.37
C ILE A 161 -4.86 11.26 0.08
N GLY A 162 -3.64 11.57 0.51
CA GLY A 162 -3.09 11.20 1.82
C GLY A 162 -2.28 9.90 1.78
N PRO A 163 -2.02 9.23 2.92
CA PRO A 163 -2.44 9.62 4.27
C PRO A 163 -2.06 11.05 4.68
N GLY A 164 -2.97 11.76 5.33
CA GLY A 164 -2.68 13.10 5.87
C GLY A 164 -3.69 13.54 6.91
N PRO A 165 -3.43 14.66 7.61
CA PRO A 165 -4.34 15.22 8.59
C PRO A 165 -5.77 15.34 8.07
N VAL A 166 -6.74 14.88 8.86
CA VAL A 166 -8.17 14.90 8.49
C VAL A 166 -8.62 16.30 8.05
N GLU A 167 -8.15 17.35 8.73
CA GLU A 167 -8.49 18.74 8.39
C GLU A 167 -8.01 19.13 6.98
N LEU A 168 -6.75 18.87 6.66
CA LEU A 168 -6.18 19.21 5.35
C LEU A 168 -6.84 18.41 4.23
N VAL A 169 -7.03 17.11 4.43
CA VAL A 169 -7.70 16.26 3.43
C VAL A 169 -9.15 16.71 3.21
N ASN A 170 -9.86 17.13 4.27
CA ASN A 170 -11.22 17.65 4.17
C ASN A 170 -11.33 18.97 3.42
N ARG A 171 -10.29 19.82 3.41
CA ARG A 171 -10.30 21.06 2.60
C ARG A 171 -10.44 20.77 1.11
N VAL A 172 -9.88 19.64 0.67
CA VAL A 172 -9.95 19.18 -0.72
C VAL A 172 -11.23 18.37 -0.96
N THR A 173 -11.50 17.38 -0.11
CA THR A 173 -12.50 16.34 -0.42
C THR A 173 -13.84 16.50 0.29
N GLY A 174 -14.00 17.50 1.16
CA GLY A 174 -15.15 17.61 2.07
C GLY A 174 -16.50 17.84 1.40
N LYS A 175 -16.51 18.27 0.14
CA LYS A 175 -17.73 18.50 -0.66
C LYS A 175 -18.14 17.27 -1.48
N LEU A 176 -17.26 16.29 -1.61
CA LEU A 176 -17.50 15.11 -2.43
C LEU A 176 -18.44 14.13 -1.72
N ARG A 177 -19.17 13.36 -2.52
CA ARG A 177 -20.08 12.34 -2.00
C ARG A 177 -19.37 11.02 -1.84
N LEU A 178 -19.86 10.20 -0.91
CA LEU A 178 -19.45 8.80 -0.78
C LEU A 178 -19.81 8.03 -2.06
N LEU A 179 -18.91 7.13 -2.46
CA LEU A 179 -19.02 6.30 -3.66
C LEU A 179 -20.30 5.45 -3.64
#